data_AF-A0A922NVP3-F1
#
_entry.id   AF-A0A922NVP3-F1
#
_cell.length_a   1.000
_cell.length_b   1.000
_cell.length_c   1.000
_cell.angle_alpha   90.00
_cell.angle_beta   90.00
_cell.angle_gamma   90.00
#
_symmetry.space_group_name_H-M   'P 1'
#
loop_
_entity.id
_entity.type
_entity.pdbx_description
1 polymer ?
#
loop_
_entity_poly.entity_id
_entity_poly.type
_entity_poly.pdbx_seq_one_letter_code
_entity_poly.pdbx_strand_id
1 'polypeptide(L)'
;MSRKIRRQFSDDFKQQIVALHKAGRKRSELIKEYELTPSTFDKWVKQAKTTGSFKTVDNLTDEQRELIELRKRNKELEMQVDILKQAAVIMARKGK
;
A
#
# COMPACT_ATOMS: atom_id res chain seq x y z
N MET A 1 -3.59 -4.26 -23.32
CA MET A 1 -3.10 -2.99 -22.73
C MET A 1 -1.73 -3.25 -22.11
N SER A 2 -0.67 -2.59 -22.58
CA SER A 2 0.67 -2.75 -22.01
C SER A 2 0.75 -2.11 -20.62
N ARG A 3 1.43 -2.77 -19.68
CA ARG A 3 1.61 -2.26 -18.32
C ARG A 3 2.58 -1.08 -18.39
N LYS A 4 2.09 0.15 -18.19
CA LYS A 4 2.94 1.36 -18.16
C LYS A 4 3.95 1.24 -17.02
N ILE A 5 5.23 1.49 -17.32
CA ILE A 5 6.31 1.45 -16.32
C ILE A 5 6.02 2.51 -15.25
N ARG A 6 6.07 2.09 -13.99
CA ARG A 6 5.81 2.97 -12.85
C ARG A 6 7.02 3.88 -12.64
N ARG A 7 6.80 5.20 -12.73
CA ARG A 7 7.82 6.21 -12.37
C ARG A 7 8.17 6.06 -10.89
N GLN A 8 9.45 6.07 -10.58
CA GLN A 8 9.99 6.08 -9.23
C GLN A 8 10.58 7.46 -8.95
N PHE A 9 10.42 7.94 -7.73
CA PHE A 9 10.94 9.21 -7.27
C PHE A 9 11.70 8.97 -5.96
N SER A 10 12.85 9.62 -5.80
CA SER A 10 13.60 9.58 -4.54
C SER A 10 12.83 10.28 -3.42
N ASP A 11 13.12 9.92 -2.17
CA ASP A 11 12.45 10.55 -1.03
C ASP A 11 12.86 12.03 -0.89
N ASP A 12 14.09 12.39 -1.23
CA ASP A 12 14.56 13.78 -1.27
C ASP A 12 13.74 14.63 -2.25
N PHE A 13 13.48 14.09 -3.45
CA PHE A 13 12.66 14.78 -4.45
C PHE A 13 11.24 14.99 -3.94
N LYS A 14 10.63 13.96 -3.33
CA LYS A 14 9.28 14.09 -2.75
C LYS A 14 9.26 15.15 -1.64
N GLN A 15 10.30 15.17 -0.80
CA GLN A 15 10.44 16.13 0.28
C GLN A 15 10.57 17.56 -0.26
N GLN A 16 11.34 17.77 -1.32
CA GLN A 16 11.47 19.06 -1.99
C GLN A 16 10.13 19.57 -2.52
N ILE A 17 9.36 18.73 -3.21
CA ILE A 17 8.03 19.09 -3.74
C ILE A 17 7.07 19.47 -2.61
N VAL A 18 7.06 18.70 -1.52
CA VAL A 18 6.23 19.01 -0.34
C VAL A 18 6.69 20.32 0.31
N ALA A 19 7.99 20.56 0.42
CA ALA A 19 8.53 21.80 1.00
C ALA A 19 8.14 23.03 0.17
N LEU A 20 8.23 22.95 -1.17
CA LEU A 20 7.77 24.02 -2.06
C LEU A 20 6.28 24.31 -1.88
N HIS A 21 5.45 23.26 -1.75
CA HIS A 21 4.03 23.44 -1.49
C HIS A 21 3.76 24.10 -0.14
N LYS A 22 4.48 23.70 0.92
CA LYS A 22 4.41 24.31 2.26
C LYS A 22 4.86 25.77 2.24
N ALA A 23 5.81 26.13 1.37
CA ALA A 23 6.26 27.50 1.14
C ALA A 23 5.26 28.36 0.34
N GLY A 24 4.07 27.83 0.01
CA GLY A 24 2.98 28.58 -0.63
C GLY A 24 2.86 28.39 -2.13
N ARG A 25 3.70 27.55 -2.77
CA ARG A 25 3.54 27.26 -4.20
C ARG A 25 2.26 26.49 -4.48
N LYS A 26 1.60 26.89 -5.59
CA LYS A 26 0.29 26.34 -5.97
C LYS A 26 0.42 24.90 -6.45
N ARG A 27 -0.50 24.05 -5.98
CA ARG A 27 -0.63 22.64 -6.40
C ARG A 27 -0.64 22.47 -7.92
N SER A 28 -1.42 23.27 -8.64
CA SER A 28 -1.54 23.18 -10.10
C SER A 28 -0.24 23.52 -10.84
N GLU A 29 0.56 24.40 -10.27
CA GLU A 29 1.84 24.83 -10.82
C GLU A 29 2.89 23.72 -10.66
N LEU A 30 3.03 23.17 -9.44
CA LEU A 30 3.93 22.06 -9.15
C LEU A 30 3.58 20.79 -9.94
N ILE A 31 2.29 20.49 -10.08
CA ILE A 31 1.83 19.34 -10.89
C ILE A 31 2.26 19.47 -12.34
N LYS A 32 2.12 20.67 -12.93
CA LYS A 32 2.47 20.91 -14.34
C LYS A 32 3.98 20.93 -14.55
N GLU A 33 4.72 21.67 -13.72
CA GLU A 33 6.17 21.87 -13.86
C GLU A 33 6.96 20.57 -13.69
N TYR A 34 6.58 19.74 -12.72
CA TYR A 34 7.26 18.48 -12.43
C TYR A 34 6.59 17.26 -13.07
N GLU A 35 5.62 17.48 -13.95
CA GLU A 35 4.85 16.45 -14.65
C GLU A 35 4.31 15.36 -13.71
N LEU A 36 3.80 15.77 -12.55
CA LEU A 36 3.23 14.85 -11.57
C LEU A 36 1.78 14.54 -11.92
N THR A 37 1.29 13.38 -11.49
CA THR A 37 -0.17 13.19 -11.45
C THR A 37 -0.72 13.87 -10.19
N PRO A 38 -1.94 14.44 -10.23
CA PRO A 38 -2.55 15.05 -9.06
C PRO A 38 -2.58 14.10 -7.85
N SER A 39 -2.93 12.83 -8.09
CA SER A 39 -2.95 11.77 -7.08
C SER A 39 -1.59 11.50 -6.43
N THR A 40 -0.50 11.60 -7.19
CA THR A 40 0.86 11.38 -6.66
C THR A 40 1.25 12.52 -5.75
N PHE A 41 1.00 13.76 -6.17
CA PHE A 41 1.25 14.96 -5.38
C PHE A 41 0.46 14.93 -4.06
N ASP A 42 -0.86 14.70 -4.13
CA ASP A 42 -1.73 14.69 -2.96
C ASP A 42 -1.30 13.61 -1.95
N LYS A 43 -0.89 12.45 -2.46
CA LYS A 43 -0.36 11.36 -1.64
C LYS A 43 0.88 11.81 -0.87
N TRP A 44 1.85 12.44 -1.52
CA TRP A 44 3.08 12.89 -0.85
C TRP A 44 2.81 13.96 0.21
N VAL A 45 1.96 14.93 -0.10
CA VAL A 45 1.56 15.96 0.86
C VAL A 45 0.88 15.34 2.07
N LYS A 46 -0.03 14.38 1.86
CA LYS A 46 -0.69 13.65 2.95
C LYS A 46 0.32 12.86 3.78
N GLN A 47 1.17 12.05 3.15
CA GLN A 47 2.16 11.22 3.83
C GLN A 47 3.14 12.05 4.68
N ALA A 48 3.63 13.15 4.11
CA ALA A 48 4.51 14.07 4.82
C ALA A 48 3.82 14.83 5.96
N LYS A 49 2.49 14.99 5.92
CA LYS A 49 1.70 15.56 7.02
C LYS A 49 1.41 14.55 8.12
N THR A 50 1.18 13.28 7.77
CA THR A 50 0.79 12.25 8.74
C THR A 50 1.98 11.70 9.51
N THR A 51 3.01 11.21 8.81
CA THR A 51 4.14 10.49 9.44
C THR A 51 5.51 11.05 9.09
N GLY A 52 5.59 11.92 8.07
CA GLY A 52 6.87 12.39 7.54
C GLY A 52 7.60 11.36 6.68
N SER A 53 7.12 10.12 6.59
CA SER A 53 7.66 9.08 5.71
C SER A 53 6.84 8.96 4.43
N PHE A 54 7.50 8.72 3.28
CA PHE A 54 6.82 8.42 2.02
C PHE A 54 6.52 6.93 1.84
N LYS A 55 6.94 6.07 2.77
CA LYS A 55 6.64 4.64 2.75
C LYS A 55 5.18 4.42 3.14
N THR A 56 4.49 3.55 2.41
CA THR A 56 3.06 3.31 2.65
C THR A 56 2.81 2.64 4.00
N VAL A 57 3.68 1.72 4.41
CA VAL A 57 3.58 0.97 5.68
C VAL A 57 3.59 1.89 6.88
N ASP A 58 4.46 2.90 6.86
CA ASP A 58 4.58 3.85 7.96
C ASP A 58 3.29 4.68 8.12
N ASN A 59 2.60 4.96 7.01
CA ASN A 59 1.36 5.74 6.97
C ASN A 59 0.06 4.92 7.19
N LEU A 60 0.17 3.63 7.52
CA LEU A 60 -0.99 2.83 7.91
C LEU A 60 -1.42 3.17 9.34
N THR A 61 -2.72 3.34 9.55
CA THR A 61 -3.28 3.42 10.91
C THR A 61 -3.16 2.06 11.61
N ASP A 62 -3.24 2.04 12.94
CA ASP A 62 -3.16 0.80 13.71
C ASP A 62 -4.30 -0.17 13.32
N GLU A 63 -5.51 0.35 13.15
CA GLU A 63 -6.66 -0.41 12.64
C GLU A 63 -6.39 -1.02 11.26
N GLN A 64 -5.72 -0.30 10.36
CA GLN A 64 -5.37 -0.82 9.03
C GLN A 64 -4.30 -1.91 9.12
N ARG A 65 -3.33 -1.76 10.01
CA ARG A 65 -2.30 -2.79 10.25
C ARG A 65 -2.93 -4.06 10.80
N GLU A 66 -3.78 -3.92 11.81
CA GLU A 66 -4.52 -5.03 12.41
C GLU A 66 -5.42 -5.73 11.37
N LEU A 67 -6.15 -4.97 10.55
CA LEU A 67 -6.97 -5.54 9.49
C LEU A 67 -6.15 -6.35 8.46
N ILE A 68 -4.95 -5.90 8.12
CA ILE A 68 -4.04 -6.63 7.21
C ILE A 68 -3.60 -7.95 7.85
N GLU A 69 -3.18 -7.92 9.12
CA GLU A 69 -2.76 -9.13 9.85
C GLU A 69 -3.91 -10.12 10.02
N LEU A 70 -5.10 -9.64 10.40
CA LEU A 70 -6.29 -10.47 10.53
C LEU A 70 -6.67 -11.14 9.21
N ARG A 71 -6.63 -10.41 8.09
CA ARG A 71 -6.90 -10.98 6.76
C ARG A 71 -5.87 -12.04 6.37
N LYS A 72 -4.60 -11.81 6.67
CA LYS A 72 -3.53 -12.77 6.42
C LYS A 72 -3.74 -14.04 7.24
N ARG A 73 -4.05 -13.90 8.53
CA ARG A 73 -4.31 -15.03 9.42
C ARG A 73 -5.55 -15.80 9.02
N ASN A 74 -6.63 -15.11 8.66
CA ASN A 74 -7.87 -15.73 8.22
C ASN A 74 -7.64 -16.59 6.96
N LYS A 75 -6.93 -16.06 5.96
CA LYS A 75 -6.56 -16.82 4.75
C LYS A 75 -5.72 -18.05 5.06
N GLU A 76 -4.79 -17.95 6.01
CA GLU A 76 -3.99 -19.10 6.44
C GLU A 76 -4.85 -20.18 7.11
N LEU A 77 -5.79 -19.78 7.97
CA LEU A 77 -6.73 -20.68 8.62
C LEU A 77 -7.66 -21.35 7.61
N GLU A 78 -8.19 -20.62 6.64
CA GLU A 78 -9.01 -21.17 5.55
C GLU A 78 -8.23 -22.27 4.79
N MET A 79 -6.97 -22.00 4.45
CA MET A 79 -6.11 -22.99 3.80
C MET A 79 -5.85 -24.22 4.67
N GLN A 80 -5.59 -24.05 5.97
CA GLN A 80 -5.42 -25.17 6.90
C GLN A 80 -6.69 -26.02 7.00
N VAL A 81 -7.86 -25.37 7.09
CA VAL A 81 -9.16 -26.05 7.11
C VAL A 81 -9.37 -26.86 5.84
N ASP A 82 -9.02 -26.32 4.67
CA ASP A 82 -9.16 -27.02 3.40
C ASP A 82 -8.22 -28.23 3.30
N ILE A 83 -6.98 -28.12 3.76
CA ILE A 83 -6.04 -29.24 3.85
C ILE A 83 -6.60 -30.34 4.77
N LEU A 84 -7.11 -29.97 5.95
CA LEU A 84 -7.70 -30.92 6.89
C LEU A 84 -8.93 -31.63 6.32
N LYS A 85 -9.80 -30.90 5.62
CA LYS A 85 -10.95 -31.49 4.91
C LYS A 85 -10.49 -32.49 3.86
N GLN A 86 -9.48 -32.15 3.05
CA GLN A 86 -8.92 -33.06 2.05
C GLN A 86 -8.33 -34.32 2.70
N ALA A 87 -7.59 -34.18 3.80
CA ALA A 87 -7.03 -35.30 4.55
C ALA A 87 -8.13 -36.22 5.11
N ALA A 88 -9.19 -35.65 5.68
CA ALA A 88 -10.33 -36.42 6.20
C ALA A 88 -11.01 -37.27 5.11
N VAL A 89 -11.19 -36.71 3.91
CA VAL A 89 -11.75 -37.44 2.76
C VAL A 89 -10.84 -38.60 2.34
N ILE A 90 -9.53 -38.40 2.32
CA ILE A 90 -8.55 -39.45 1.98
C ILE A 90 -8.56 -40.57 3.03
N MET A 91 -8.58 -40.23 4.33
CA MET A 91 -8.62 -41.21 5.41
C MET A 91 -9.91 -42.05 5.39
N ALA A 92 -11.06 -41.41 5.19
CA ALA A 92 -12.35 -42.10 5.09
C ALA A 92 -12.42 -43.09 3.90
N ARG A 93 -11.65 -42.83 2.82
CA ARG A 93 -11.56 -43.74 1.66
C ARG A 93 -10.62 -44.93 1.89
N LYS A 94 -9.58 -44.79 2.72
CA LYS A 94 -8.63 -45.87 3.05
C LYS A 94 -9.12 -46.84 4.13
N GLY A 95 -10.08 -46.44 4.96
CA GLY A 95 -10.66 -47.27 6.02
C GLY A 95 -11.79 -48.20 5.56
N LYS A 96 -12.02 -48.34 4.24
CA LYS A 96 -12.94 -49.30 3.63
C LYS A 96 -12.15 -50.38 2.90
#